data_AF-A0A212IXW7-F1
#
_entry.id   AF-A0A212IXW7-F1
#
_cell.length_a   1.000
_cell.length_b   1.000
_cell.length_c   1.000
_cell.angle_alpha   90.00
_cell.angle_beta   90.00
_cell.angle_gamma   90.00
#
_symmetry.space_group_name_H-M   'P 1'
#
loop_
_entity.id
_entity.type
_entity.pdbx_description
1 polymer ?
#
loop_
_entity_poly.entity_id
_entity_poly.type
_entity_poly.pdbx_seq_one_letter_code
_entity_poly.pdbx_strand_id
1 'polypeptide(L)'
;MIKPYRLKHIPTGVYYQPHKHRGSNVSLKGKVYLNGTHGLSSAWTYAKRYPDSANNQTFSIFVEKDSRIYKMLEDKFTWHECKYLRAQLKAETNVWDWQIEELSV
;
A
#
# COMPACT_ATOMS: atom_id res chain seq x y z
N MET A 1 18.88 -16.53 5.60
CA MET A 1 17.47 -16.77 5.23
C MET A 1 16.71 -15.49 5.51
N ILE A 2 15.89 -14.99 4.59
CA ILE A 2 15.10 -13.77 4.81
C ILE A 2 13.97 -14.13 5.77
N LYS A 3 13.83 -13.39 6.87
CA LYS A 3 12.69 -13.59 7.79
C LYS A 3 11.39 -13.24 7.07
N PRO A 4 10.31 -14.01 7.26
CA PRO A 4 9.00 -13.64 6.73
C PRO A 4 8.61 -12.24 7.20
N TYR A 5 8.03 -11.43 6.32
CA TYR A 5 7.66 -10.05 6.66
C TYR A 5 6.39 -9.61 5.95
N ARG A 6 5.82 -8.49 6.42
CA ARG A 6 4.71 -7.77 5.79
C ARG A 6 5.11 -6.30 5.58
N LEU A 7 4.35 -5.60 4.75
CA LEU A 7 4.50 -4.15 4.60
C LEU A 7 3.35 -3.45 5.31
N LYS A 8 3.66 -2.68 6.35
CA LYS A 8 2.68 -1.98 7.18
C LYS A 8 2.70 -0.49 6.85
N HIS A 9 1.53 0.09 6.64
CA HIS A 9 1.36 1.53 6.61
C HIS A 9 1.24 2.03 8.05
N ILE A 10 2.24 2.78 8.51
CA ILE A 10 2.39 3.21 9.91
C ILE A 10 1.17 4.02 10.38
N PRO A 11 0.68 5.04 9.64
CA PRO A 11 -0.42 5.88 10.11
C PRO A 11 -1.76 5.14 10.31
N THR A 12 -2.00 4.06 9.57
CA THR A 12 -3.31 3.38 9.58
C THR A 12 -3.28 1.94 10.09
N GLY A 13 -2.09 1.37 10.27
CA GLY A 13 -1.90 -0.02 10.71
C GLY A 13 -2.30 -1.08 9.69
N VAL A 14 -2.75 -0.70 8.49
CA VAL A 14 -3.08 -1.66 7.43
C VAL A 14 -1.81 -2.18 6.76
N TYR A 15 -1.94 -3.32 6.11
CA TYR A 15 -0.86 -3.96 5.40
C TYR A 15 -1.11 -3.98 3.90
N TYR A 16 -0.05 -3.87 3.11
CA TYR A 16 -0.12 -4.00 1.67
C TYR A 16 -0.43 -5.45 1.28
N GLN A 17 -1.31 -5.61 0.30
CA GLN A 17 -1.54 -6.88 -0.38
C GLN A 17 -1.64 -6.63 -1.88
N PRO A 18 -0.76 -7.22 -2.71
CA PRO A 18 -0.92 -7.17 -4.14
C PRO A 18 -2.17 -7.97 -4.49
N HIS A 19 -3.07 -7.30 -5.19
CA HIS A 19 -4.36 -7.84 -5.52
C HIS A 19 -4.31 -8.61 -6.85
N LYS A 20 -5.23 -9.57 -7.06
CA LYS A 20 -5.26 -10.40 -8.27
C LYS A 20 -6.27 -9.93 -9.33
N HIS A 21 -7.55 -9.64 -9.02
CA HIS A 21 -8.55 -9.02 -9.93
C HIS A 21 -9.77 -8.45 -9.17
N ARG A 22 -10.24 -7.22 -9.50
CA ARG A 22 -11.12 -6.27 -8.73
C ARG A 22 -11.16 -6.34 -7.18
N GLY A 23 -10.55 -5.39 -6.46
CA GLY A 23 -10.49 -5.38 -4.99
C GLY A 23 -9.43 -4.44 -4.41
N SER A 24 -9.26 -4.48 -3.08
CA SER A 24 -8.39 -3.56 -2.33
C SER A 24 -6.95 -4.06 -2.20
N ASN A 25 -5.98 -3.17 -2.43
CA ASN A 25 -4.54 -3.45 -2.33
C ASN A 25 -4.00 -3.31 -0.90
N VAL A 26 -4.91 -3.19 0.06
CA VAL A 26 -4.63 -3.10 1.49
C VAL A 26 -5.59 -3.99 2.27
N SER A 27 -5.12 -4.56 3.38
CA SER A 27 -5.95 -5.32 4.33
C SER A 27 -5.34 -5.32 5.73
N LEU A 28 -6.10 -5.82 6.71
CA LEU A 28 -5.61 -5.98 8.09
C LEU A 28 -4.58 -7.11 8.25
N LYS A 29 -4.42 -7.98 7.26
CA LYS A 29 -3.49 -9.13 7.32
C LYS A 29 -2.32 -8.98 6.35
N GLY A 30 -2.53 -8.35 5.20
CA GLY A 30 -1.50 -8.15 4.18
C GLY A 30 -1.01 -9.44 3.52
N LYS A 31 -0.03 -9.29 2.63
CA LYS A 31 0.73 -10.41 2.08
C LYS A 31 1.99 -10.65 2.91
N VAL A 32 2.29 -11.92 3.15
CA VAL A 32 3.58 -12.36 3.70
C VAL A 32 4.58 -12.53 2.55
N TYR A 33 5.72 -11.89 2.68
CA TYR A 33 6.83 -11.94 1.73
C TYR A 33 7.96 -12.80 2.27
N LEU A 34 8.62 -13.55 1.37
CA LEU A 34 9.67 -14.52 1.70
C LEU A 34 10.95 -14.33 0.88
N ASN A 35 10.95 -13.46 -0.13
CA ASN A 35 11.98 -13.39 -1.17
C ASN A 35 12.68 -12.03 -1.29
N GLY A 36 12.54 -11.14 -0.29
CA GLY A 36 13.22 -9.83 -0.27
C GLY A 36 12.66 -8.77 -1.22
N THR A 37 11.79 -9.14 -2.16
CA THR A 37 11.13 -8.22 -3.09
C THR A 37 9.65 -8.10 -2.78
N HIS A 38 9.09 -6.90 -2.86
CA HIS A 38 7.71 -6.62 -2.49
C HIS A 38 7.10 -5.50 -3.35
N GLY A 39 5.81 -5.20 -3.14
CA GLY A 39 5.05 -4.30 -4.03
C GLY A 39 5.52 -2.84 -4.04
N LEU A 40 6.35 -2.45 -3.07
CA LEU A 40 6.87 -1.09 -2.91
C LEU A 40 8.35 -0.97 -3.30
N SER A 41 9.03 -2.07 -3.69
CA SER A 41 10.48 -2.05 -3.91
C SER A 41 10.91 -1.01 -4.96
N SER A 42 10.16 -0.89 -6.06
CA SER A 42 10.40 0.14 -7.06
C SER A 42 10.14 1.54 -6.50
N ALA A 43 9.03 1.75 -5.78
CA ALA A 43 8.69 3.05 -5.21
C ALA A 43 9.78 3.55 -4.25
N TRP A 44 10.29 2.70 -3.34
CA TRP A 44 11.44 3.06 -2.48
C TRP A 44 12.70 3.38 -3.29
N THR A 45 12.96 2.64 -4.37
CA THR A 45 14.13 2.91 -5.22
C THR A 45 14.03 4.28 -5.89
N TYR A 46 12.86 4.61 -6.45
CA TYR A 46 12.63 5.91 -7.08
C TYR A 46 12.64 7.06 -6.07
N ALA A 47 12.00 6.88 -4.91
CA ALA A 47 12.00 7.87 -3.84
C ALA A 47 13.42 8.24 -3.39
N LYS A 48 14.30 7.24 -3.23
CA LYS A 48 15.73 7.45 -2.90
C LYS A 48 16.51 8.12 -4.01
N ARG A 49 16.26 7.71 -5.27
CA ARG A 49 17.01 8.22 -6.42
C ARG A 49 16.64 9.67 -6.77
N TYR A 50 15.40 10.07 -6.50
CA TYR A 50 14.85 11.38 -6.85
C TYR A 50 14.16 12.02 -5.64
N PRO A 51 14.93 12.43 -4.61
CA PRO A 51 14.38 12.92 -3.35
C PRO A 51 13.50 14.17 -3.52
N ASP A 52 13.82 15.04 -4.48
CA ASP A 52 13.09 16.30 -4.71
C ASP A 52 11.84 16.15 -5.58
N SER A 53 11.58 14.96 -6.13
CA SER A 53 10.41 14.72 -6.97
C SER A 53 9.24 14.24 -6.12
N ALA A 54 8.28 15.13 -5.87
CA ALA A 54 7.08 14.83 -5.10
C ALA A 54 6.35 13.56 -5.60
N ASN A 55 6.26 13.37 -6.92
CA ASN A 55 5.64 12.18 -7.51
C ASN A 55 6.38 10.88 -7.17
N ASN A 56 7.70 10.93 -7.04
CA ASN A 56 8.51 9.76 -6.66
C ASN A 56 8.49 9.49 -5.15
N GLN A 57 7.93 10.40 -4.34
CA GLN A 57 7.75 10.20 -2.90
C GLN A 57 6.41 9.54 -2.55
N THR A 58 5.57 9.25 -3.55
CA THR A 58 4.22 8.71 -3.33
C THR A 58 4.05 7.27 -3.80
N PHE A 59 3.17 6.53 -3.11
CA PHE A 59 2.74 5.18 -3.47
C PHE A 59 1.21 5.11 -3.48
N SER A 60 0.65 4.68 -4.59
CA SER A 60 -0.80 4.57 -4.74
C SER A 60 -1.35 3.31 -4.08
N ILE A 61 -2.39 3.47 -3.28
CA ILE A 61 -3.24 2.38 -2.83
C ILE A 61 -4.61 2.45 -3.48
N PHE A 62 -5.23 1.29 -3.60
CA PHE A 62 -6.55 1.14 -4.19
C PHE A 62 -7.45 0.39 -3.22
N VAL A 63 -8.71 0.81 -3.13
CA VAL A 63 -9.75 0.10 -2.40
C VAL A 63 -11.01 0.02 -3.24
N GLU A 64 -11.80 -1.03 -3.02
CA GLU A 64 -13.14 -1.09 -3.58
C GLU A 64 -14.05 -0.10 -2.85
N LYS A 65 -14.85 0.65 -3.63
CA LYS A 65 -15.84 1.59 -3.12
C LYS A 65 -16.83 0.84 -2.21
N ASP A 66 -17.24 1.48 -1.12
CA ASP A 66 -18.16 0.92 -0.10
C ASP A 66 -17.68 -0.34 0.64
N SER A 67 -16.47 -0.84 0.35
CA SER A 67 -15.88 -1.97 1.08
C SER A 67 -15.64 -1.64 2.55
N ARG A 68 -15.61 -2.66 3.41
CA ARG A 68 -15.31 -2.48 4.85
C ARG A 68 -13.96 -1.79 5.07
N ILE A 69 -12.96 -2.10 4.23
CA ILE A 69 -11.64 -1.48 4.34
C ILE A 69 -11.67 0.00 3.91
N TYR A 70 -12.46 0.36 2.90
CA TYR A 70 -12.69 1.75 2.54
C TYR A 70 -13.32 2.53 3.70
N LYS A 71 -14.44 2.03 4.26
CA LYS A 71 -15.13 2.70 5.38
C LYS A 71 -14.24 2.92 6.61
N MET A 72 -13.28 2.03 6.83
CA MET A 72 -12.30 2.15 7.92
C MET A 72 -11.22 3.21 7.65
N LEU A 73 -10.96 3.52 6.38
CA LEU A 73 -9.88 4.40 5.92
C LEU A 73 -10.40 5.68 5.28
N GLU A 74 -11.71 5.89 5.25
CA GLU A 74 -12.38 6.98 4.54
C GLU A 74 -11.92 8.35 5.06
N ASP A 75 -11.73 8.47 6.38
CA ASP A 75 -11.24 9.68 7.04
C ASP A 75 -9.71 9.78 7.09
N LYS A 76 -8.98 8.75 6.67
CA LYS A 76 -7.52 8.66 6.75
C LYS A 76 -6.81 9.09 5.47
N PHE A 77 -7.52 9.13 4.35
CA PHE A 77 -6.94 9.46 3.06
C PHE A 77 -7.86 10.33 2.22
N THR A 78 -7.25 11.06 1.28
CA THR A 78 -7.97 11.70 0.19
C THR A 78 -8.19 10.69 -0.93
N TRP A 79 -9.45 10.29 -1.14
CA TRP A 79 -9.83 9.28 -2.12
C TRP A 79 -10.30 9.90 -3.45
N HIS A 80 -9.88 9.30 -4.56
CA HIS A 80 -10.28 9.69 -5.91
C HIS A 80 -10.86 8.48 -6.67
N GLU A 81 -12.00 8.66 -7.33
CA GLU A 81 -12.59 7.61 -8.16
C GLU A 81 -11.71 7.28 -9.38
N CYS A 82 -11.50 5.99 -9.63
CA CYS A 82 -10.73 5.53 -10.78
C CYS A 82 -11.59 5.56 -12.05
N LYS A 83 -11.22 6.40 -13.03
CA LYS A 83 -11.97 6.64 -14.29
C LYS A 83 -12.37 5.37 -15.05
N TYR A 84 -11.53 4.34 -15.06
CA TYR A 84 -11.72 3.13 -15.88
C TYR A 84 -12.04 1.87 -15.07
N LEU A 85 -11.99 1.94 -13.74
CA LEU A 85 -12.27 0.82 -12.84
C LEU A 85 -13.47 1.21 -11.98
N ARG A 86 -14.67 0.97 -12.51
CA ARG A 86 -15.92 1.24 -11.80
C ARG A 86 -15.86 0.58 -10.42
N ALA A 87 -16.21 1.34 -9.38
CA ALA A 87 -16.13 0.95 -7.97
C ALA A 87 -14.72 0.77 -7.39
N GLN A 88 -13.68 1.40 -7.95
CA GLN A 88 -12.39 1.57 -7.25
C GLN A 88 -12.11 3.02 -6.90
N LEU A 89 -11.55 3.18 -5.70
CA LEU A 89 -11.02 4.43 -5.18
C LEU A 89 -9.50 4.30 -5.06
N LYS A 90 -8.81 5.38 -5.38
CA LYS A 90 -7.35 5.52 -5.28
C LYS A 90 -7.01 6.58 -4.25
N ALA A 91 -6.00 6.32 -3.42
CA ALA A 91 -5.34 7.32 -2.60
C ALA A 91 -3.84 7.26 -2.83
N GLU A 92 -3.17 8.40 -2.73
CA GLU A 92 -1.71 8.48 -2.69
C GLU A 92 -1.25 8.50 -1.23
N THR A 93 -0.25 7.68 -0.92
CA THR A 93 0.39 7.62 0.40
C THR A 93 1.84 8.03 0.29
N ASN A 94 2.45 8.53 1.37
CA ASN A 94 3.89 8.72 1.36
C ASN A 94 4.59 7.36 1.37
N VAL A 95 5.58 7.18 0.51
CA VAL A 95 6.39 5.95 0.44
C VAL A 95 7.07 5.63 1.78
N TRP A 96 7.43 6.66 2.55
CA TRP A 96 8.10 6.56 3.85
C TRP A 96 7.15 6.23 5.01
N ASP A 97 5.83 6.32 4.78
CA ASP A 97 4.83 5.84 5.76
C ASP A 97 4.72 4.31 5.79
N TRP A 98 5.43 3.62 4.90
CA TRP A 98 5.46 2.17 4.84
C TRP A 98 6.72 1.61 5.49
N GLN A 99 6.56 0.52 6.24
CA GLN A 99 7.68 -0.20 6.86
C GLN A 99 7.60 -1.70 6.64
N ILE A 100 8.77 -2.34 6.65
CA ILE A 100 8.90 -3.79 6.77
C ILE A 100 8.62 -4.18 8.22
N GLU A 101 7.62 -5.01 8.45
CA GLU A 101 7.35 -5.64 9.74
C GLU A 101 7.78 -7.12 9.65
N GLU A 102 8.90 -7.46 10.29
CA GLU A 102 9.37 -8.85 10.41
C GLU A 102 8.41 -9.64 11.30
N LEU A 103 8.11 -10.87 10.90
CA LEU A 103 7.28 -11.77 11.69
C LEU A 103 8.19 -12.64 12.56
N SER A 104 7.93 -12.63 13.87
CA SER A 104 8.47 -13.64 14.78
C SER A 104 7.76 -14.97 14.48
N VAL A 105 8.54 -15.97 14.10
CA VAL A 105 8.07 -17.37 13.97
C VAL A 105 8.21 -18.05 15.31
#